data_AF-A0A962URF0-F1
#
_entry.id   AF-A0A962URF0-F1
#
_cell.length_a   1.000
_cell.length_b   1.000
_cell.length_c   1.000
_cell.angle_alpha   90.00
_cell.angle_beta   90.00
_cell.angle_gamma   90.00
#
_symmetry.space_group_name_H-M   'P 1'
#
loop_
_entity.id
_entity.type
_entity.pdbx_description
1 polymer ?
#
loop_
_entity_poly.entity_id
_entity_poly.type
_entity_poly.pdbx_seq_one_letter_code
_entity_poly.pdbx_strand_id
1 'polypeptide(L)'
;MRAEIRLRFAAMLAAAVMLLVAGGCSTLAPHELAQPLDLHEIAMQAHTQQDDDLRVRVAVLDNDEASRVLGVDLVSRWVQAVWISVENYDSVPYWLLTPSLDPNYFAPDELAYALSAGASHDETRALM
;
A
#
# COMPACT_ATOMS: atom_id res chain seq x y z
N MET A 1 -18.02 53.93 -1.79
CA MET A 1 -19.03 52.85 -1.61
C MET A 1 -18.85 51.66 -2.56
N ARG A 2 -18.80 51.84 -3.90
CA ARG A 2 -18.61 50.71 -4.84
C ARG A 2 -17.23 50.02 -4.78
N ALA A 3 -16.16 50.77 -4.46
CA ALA A 3 -14.79 50.23 -4.33
C ALA A 3 -14.61 49.37 -3.07
N GLU A 4 -15.10 49.85 -1.92
CA GLU A 4 -15.16 49.12 -0.64
C GLU A 4 -15.89 47.77 -0.77
N ILE A 5 -17.00 47.76 -1.52
CA ILE A 5 -17.78 46.54 -1.77
C ILE A 5 -16.97 45.57 -2.63
N ARG A 6 -16.31 46.03 -3.71
CA ARG A 6 -15.45 45.19 -4.57
C ARG A 6 -14.25 44.61 -3.82
N LEU A 7 -13.63 45.40 -2.93
CA LEU A 7 -12.49 44.96 -2.12
C LEU A 7 -12.90 43.87 -1.12
N ARG A 8 -14.06 44.03 -0.47
CA ARG A 8 -14.64 43.01 0.43
C ARG A 8 -15.00 41.71 -0.30
N PHE A 9 -15.60 41.81 -1.49
CA PHE A 9 -15.90 40.64 -2.32
C PHE A 9 -14.63 39.91 -2.79
N ALA A 10 -13.59 40.65 -3.20
CA ALA A 10 -12.31 40.06 -3.60
C ALA A 10 -11.61 39.35 -2.42
N ALA A 11 -11.63 39.94 -1.22
CA ALA A 11 -11.08 39.32 -0.01
C ALA A 11 -11.84 38.05 0.39
N MET A 12 -13.18 38.06 0.31
CA MET A 12 -13.99 36.87 0.57
C MET A 12 -13.74 35.76 -0.46
N LEU A 13 -13.59 36.09 -1.74
CA LEU A 13 -13.27 35.12 -2.79
C LEU A 13 -11.87 34.51 -2.58
N ALA A 14 -10.88 35.34 -2.25
CA ALA A 14 -9.52 34.89 -1.95
C ALA A 14 -9.48 33.97 -0.73
N ALA A 15 -10.21 34.30 0.34
CA ALA A 15 -10.32 33.46 1.53
C ALA A 15 -11.00 32.11 1.21
N ALA A 16 -12.06 32.11 0.39
CA ALA A 16 -12.73 30.87 -0.02
C ALA A 16 -11.83 29.97 -0.87
N VAL A 17 -11.06 30.54 -1.80
CA VAL A 17 -10.08 29.78 -2.61
C VAL A 17 -8.97 29.23 -1.73
N MET A 18 -8.47 30.02 -0.77
CA MET A 18 -7.45 29.56 0.18
C MET A 18 -7.95 28.40 1.05
N LEU A 19 -9.22 28.43 1.47
CA LEU A 19 -9.86 27.34 2.22
C LEU A 19 -10.00 26.07 1.37
N LEU A 20 -10.36 26.20 0.09
CA LEU A 20 -10.47 25.07 -0.85
C LEU A 20 -9.12 24.40 -1.12
N VAL A 21 -8.04 25.17 -1.24
CA VAL A 21 -6.69 24.62 -1.48
C VAL A 21 -6.12 23.94 -0.22
N ALA A 22 -6.51 24.39 0.98
CA ALA A 22 -6.07 23.79 2.24
C ALA A 22 -6.69 22.40 2.54
N GLY A 23 -7.75 21.99 1.83
CA GLY A 23 -8.43 20.70 2.03
C GLY A 23 -7.82 19.50 1.31
N GLY A 24 -6.71 19.66 0.57
CA GLY A 24 -6.16 18.61 -0.31
C GLY A 24 -5.30 17.54 0.38
N CYS A 25 -5.01 17.66 1.67
CA CYS A 25 -3.97 16.83 2.33
C CYS A 25 -4.42 15.47 2.87
N SER A 26 -5.63 14.97 2.60
CA SER A 26 -6.13 13.75 3.28
C SER A 26 -6.78 12.68 2.40
N THR A 27 -6.57 12.67 1.09
CA THR A 27 -7.33 11.76 0.21
C THR A 27 -6.82 10.31 0.19
N LEU A 28 -5.61 10.03 0.66
CA LEU A 28 -5.07 8.66 0.73
C LEU A 28 -4.94 8.23 2.19
N ALA A 29 -5.97 7.59 2.72
CA ALA A 29 -5.83 6.81 3.94
C ALA A 29 -5.07 5.53 3.59
N PRO A 30 -3.94 5.21 4.26
CA PRO A 30 -3.29 3.92 4.08
C PRO A 30 -4.25 2.79 4.45
N HIS A 31 -4.14 1.67 3.74
CA HIS A 31 -4.96 0.50 4.06
C HIS A 31 -4.47 -0.11 5.36
N GLU A 32 -5.33 -0.09 6.37
CA GLU A 32 -5.04 -0.75 7.63
C GLU A 32 -5.39 -2.24 7.51
N LEU A 33 -4.54 -3.08 8.11
CA LEU A 33 -4.83 -4.51 8.20
C LEU A 33 -6.14 -4.71 8.97
N ALA A 34 -7.02 -5.56 8.43
CA ALA A 34 -8.26 -5.94 9.10
C ALA A 34 -8.01 -6.65 10.43
N GLN A 35 -6.89 -7.39 10.52
CA GLN A 35 -6.40 -7.97 11.77
C GLN A 35 -4.88 -7.77 11.89
N PRO A 36 -4.35 -7.60 13.12
CA PRO A 36 -2.92 -7.51 13.33
C PRO A 36 -2.22 -8.76 12.79
N LEU A 37 -1.17 -8.55 12.03
CA LEU A 37 -0.35 -9.64 11.53
C LEU A 37 0.57 -10.16 12.64
N ASP A 38 0.43 -11.44 13.01
CA ASP A 38 1.35 -12.08 13.93
C ASP A 38 2.65 -12.44 13.20
N LEU A 39 3.61 -11.51 13.27
CA LEU A 39 4.93 -11.69 12.65
C LEU A 39 5.70 -12.87 13.24
N HIS A 40 5.44 -13.26 14.49
CA HIS A 40 6.12 -14.39 15.09
C HIS A 40 5.67 -15.72 14.47
N GLU A 41 4.35 -15.89 14.32
CA GLU A 41 3.77 -17.07 13.67
C GLU A 41 4.25 -17.20 12.22
N ILE A 42 4.20 -16.10 11.47
CA ILE A 42 4.68 -16.07 10.08
C ILE A 42 6.18 -16.34 9.96
N ALA A 43 6.99 -15.77 10.85
CA ALA A 43 8.43 -16.02 10.85
C ALA A 43 8.77 -17.50 11.15
N MET A 44 7.97 -18.18 11.97
CA MET A 44 8.17 -19.59 12.32
C MET A 44 7.91 -20.54 11.14
N GLN A 45 6.96 -20.20 10.26
CA GLN A 45 6.68 -20.95 9.03
C GLN A 45 7.52 -20.50 7.83
N ALA A 46 8.33 -19.45 7.98
CA ALA A 46 9.10 -18.88 6.89
C ALA A 46 10.28 -19.76 6.45
N HIS A 47 10.46 -19.88 5.14
CA HIS A 47 11.69 -20.40 4.56
C HIS A 47 12.81 -19.38 4.72
N THR A 48 13.90 -19.80 5.34
CA THR A 48 15.09 -18.95 5.55
C THR A 48 16.20 -19.35 4.59
N GLN A 49 16.77 -18.37 3.91
CA GLN A 49 18.01 -18.50 3.16
C GLN A 49 19.00 -17.46 3.67
N GLN A 50 20.27 -17.84 3.75
CA GLN A 50 21.34 -16.93 4.10
C GLN A 50 22.44 -17.03 3.04
N ASP A 51 22.87 -15.87 2.55
CA ASP A 51 23.98 -15.69 1.63
C ASP A 51 24.92 -14.65 2.25
N ASP A 52 26.08 -15.11 2.73
CA ASP A 52 27.02 -14.32 3.54
C ASP A 52 26.32 -13.53 4.67
N ASP A 53 26.35 -12.20 4.57
CA ASP A 53 25.80 -11.24 5.52
C ASP A 53 24.33 -10.84 5.23
N LEU A 54 23.70 -11.47 4.24
CA LEU A 54 22.28 -11.28 3.92
C LEU A 54 21.47 -12.50 4.34
N ARG A 55 20.49 -12.29 5.22
CA ARG A 55 19.49 -13.30 5.54
C ARG A 55 18.13 -12.88 5.03
N VAL A 56 17.51 -13.75 4.24
CA VAL A 56 16.16 -13.57 3.71
C VAL A 56 15.24 -14.63 4.32
N ARG A 57 14.09 -14.20 4.83
CA ARG A 57 13.00 -15.09 5.22
C ARG A 57 11.78 -14.80 4.36
N VAL A 58 11.15 -15.86 3.86
CA VAL A 58 9.95 -15.76 3.02
C VAL A 58 8.88 -16.70 3.55
N ALA A 59 7.68 -16.17 3.75
CA ALA A 59 6.49 -16.95 4.08
C ALA A 59 5.35 -16.57 3.14
N VAL A 60 4.54 -17.56 2.80
CA VAL A 60 3.32 -17.37 2.00
C VAL A 60 2.15 -17.49 2.96
N LEU A 61 1.30 -16.47 3.01
CA LEU A 61 0.06 -16.55 3.76
C LEU A 61 -0.90 -17.46 2.98
N ASP A 62 -1.56 -18.36 3.69
CA ASP A 62 -2.65 -19.11 3.08
C ASP A 62 -3.82 -18.16 2.74
N ASN A 63 -4.74 -18.64 1.92
CA ASN A 63 -5.86 -17.85 1.43
C ASN A 63 -6.76 -17.31 2.55
N ASP A 64 -7.01 -18.13 3.58
CA ASP A 64 -7.90 -17.76 4.68
C ASP A 64 -7.20 -16.78 5.63
N GLU A 65 -5.91 -16.97 5.89
CA GLU A 65 -5.03 -16.08 6.65
C GLU A 65 -4.91 -14.71 5.96
N ALA A 66 -4.60 -14.71 4.67
CA ALA A 66 -4.49 -13.50 3.87
C ALA A 66 -5.81 -12.71 3.87
N SER A 67 -6.95 -13.37 3.65
CA SER A 67 -8.26 -12.70 3.69
C SER A 67 -8.63 -12.17 5.07
N ARG A 68 -8.26 -12.88 6.13
CA ARG A 68 -8.51 -12.47 7.52
C ARG A 68 -7.65 -11.26 7.91
N VAL A 69 -6.38 -11.25 7.55
CA VAL A 69 -5.42 -10.19 7.85
C VAL A 69 -5.67 -8.94 7.00
N LEU A 70 -5.86 -9.12 5.68
CA LEU A 70 -5.93 -8.01 4.74
C LEU A 70 -7.36 -7.51 4.52
N GLY A 71 -8.37 -8.30 4.94
CA GLY A 71 -9.79 -7.96 4.78
C GLY A 71 -10.30 -8.05 3.35
N VAL A 72 -9.55 -8.71 2.46
CA VAL A 72 -9.84 -8.77 1.02
C VAL A 72 -9.73 -10.19 0.47
N ASP A 73 -10.55 -10.51 -0.53
CA ASP A 73 -10.49 -11.78 -1.26
C ASP A 73 -9.45 -11.71 -2.39
N LEU A 74 -8.20 -12.11 -2.06
CA LEU A 74 -7.10 -12.16 -3.02
C LEU A 74 -7.22 -13.34 -3.98
N VAL A 75 -7.86 -14.43 -3.56
CA VAL A 75 -7.96 -15.68 -4.34
C VAL A 75 -8.77 -15.46 -5.60
N SER A 76 -9.91 -14.77 -5.50
CA SER A 76 -10.71 -14.41 -6.67
C SER A 76 -9.98 -13.52 -7.68
N ARG A 77 -8.87 -12.89 -7.25
CA ARG A 77 -8.02 -12.02 -8.05
C ARG A 77 -6.72 -12.70 -8.50
N TRP A 78 -6.51 -13.98 -8.18
CA TRP A 78 -5.27 -14.70 -8.48
C TRP A 78 -4.02 -14.02 -7.91
N VAL A 79 -4.16 -13.34 -6.77
CA VAL A 79 -3.07 -12.66 -6.07
C VAL A 79 -2.70 -13.47 -4.82
N GLN A 80 -1.40 -13.59 -4.55
CA GLN A 80 -0.87 -14.28 -3.37
C GLN A 80 -0.18 -13.29 -2.43
N ALA A 81 -0.51 -13.35 -1.15
CA ALA A 81 0.16 -12.55 -0.12
C ALA A 81 1.46 -13.25 0.32
N VAL A 82 2.58 -12.58 0.11
CA VAL A 82 3.92 -13.06 0.48
C VAL A 82 4.54 -12.09 1.46
N TRP A 83 5.02 -12.61 2.59
CA TRP A 83 5.82 -11.88 3.55
C TRP A 83 7.30 -12.12 3.28
N ILE A 84 8.08 -11.05 3.17
CA ILE A 84 9.53 -11.09 2.95
C ILE A 84 10.21 -10.25 4.04
N SER A 85 11.19 -10.84 4.73
CA SER A 85 12.07 -10.15 5.67
C SER A 85 13.51 -10.26 5.18
N VAL A 86 14.16 -9.11 5.01
CA VAL A 86 15.57 -9.01 4.61
C VAL A 86 16.35 -8.41 5.77
N GLU A 87 17.25 -9.19 6.34
CA GLU A 87 18.20 -8.76 7.38
C GLU A 87 19.56 -8.57 6.71
N ASN A 88 20.05 -7.33 6.71
CA ASN A 88 21.37 -6.97 6.21
C ASN A 88 22.33 -6.80 7.39
N TYR A 89 23.33 -7.68 7.46
CA TYR A 89 24.40 -7.63 8.45
C TYR A 89 25.72 -7.06 7.90
N ASP A 90 25.73 -6.65 6.63
CA ASP A 90 26.89 -6.00 6.01
C ASP A 90 26.92 -4.50 6.33
N SER A 91 28.09 -3.92 6.10
CA SER A 91 28.39 -2.49 6.09
C SER A 91 27.87 -1.75 4.86
N VAL A 92 27.51 -2.44 3.78
CA VAL A 92 26.97 -1.83 2.55
C VAL A 92 25.45 -1.97 2.46
N PRO A 93 24.75 -0.98 1.90
CA PRO A 93 23.32 -1.07 1.68
C PRO A 93 22.98 -1.97 0.48
N TYR A 94 21.82 -2.62 0.55
CA TYR A 94 21.22 -3.42 -0.53
C TYR A 94 19.80 -2.94 -0.82
N TRP A 95 19.36 -3.11 -2.07
CA TRP A 95 18.02 -2.74 -2.53
C TRP A 95 17.30 -3.96 -3.06
N LEU A 96 16.10 -4.21 -2.53
CA LEU A 96 15.22 -5.23 -3.07
C LEU A 96 14.48 -4.65 -4.28
N LEU A 97 14.80 -5.16 -5.46
CA LEU A 97 14.11 -4.79 -6.70
C LEU A 97 12.90 -5.70 -6.89
N THR A 98 11.75 -5.30 -6.35
CA THR A 98 10.51 -6.09 -6.41
C THR A 98 10.06 -6.47 -7.83
N PRO A 99 10.20 -5.62 -8.89
CA PRO A 99 9.80 -6.02 -10.24
C PRO A 99 10.67 -7.13 -10.85
N SER A 100 11.85 -7.39 -10.29
CA SER A 100 12.73 -8.46 -10.73
C SER A 100 12.42 -9.80 -10.06
N LEU A 101 11.63 -9.81 -8.98
CA LEU A 101 11.23 -11.02 -8.26
C LEU A 101 10.08 -11.73 -8.96
N ASP A 102 9.05 -10.97 -9.32
CA ASP A 102 7.85 -11.45 -9.99
C ASP A 102 7.37 -10.37 -10.98
N PRO A 103 7.22 -10.70 -12.28
CA PRO A 103 6.59 -9.80 -13.25
C PRO A 103 5.19 -9.33 -12.84
N ASN A 104 4.49 -10.09 -11.99
CA ASN A 104 3.15 -9.80 -11.48
C ASN A 104 3.17 -9.31 -10.02
N TYR A 105 4.24 -8.64 -9.60
CA TYR A 105 4.31 -8.03 -8.28
C TYR A 105 3.32 -6.85 -8.15
N PHE A 106 2.49 -6.88 -7.11
CA PHE A 106 1.64 -5.76 -6.71
C PHE A 106 2.13 -5.15 -5.41
N ALA A 107 2.33 -3.83 -5.38
CA ALA A 107 2.60 -3.15 -4.13
C ALA A 107 1.36 -3.24 -3.21
N PRO A 108 1.52 -3.46 -1.89
CA PRO A 108 0.39 -3.60 -0.98
C PRO A 108 -0.61 -2.43 -1.05
N ASP A 109 -0.10 -1.20 -1.15
CA ASP A 109 -0.94 0.01 -1.23
C ASP A 109 -1.68 0.12 -2.57
N GLU A 110 -1.07 -0.30 -3.67
CA GLU A 110 -1.72 -0.33 -4.99
C GLU A 110 -2.83 -1.37 -5.03
N LEU A 111 -2.57 -2.54 -4.46
CA LEU A 111 -3.55 -3.61 -4.34
C LEU A 111 -4.73 -3.17 -3.46
N ALA A 112 -4.45 -2.53 -2.33
CA ALA A 112 -5.51 -2.01 -1.46
C ALA A 112 -6.31 -0.88 -2.13
N TYR A 113 -5.67 -0.01 -2.90
CA TYR A 113 -6.37 1.00 -3.69
C TYR A 113 -7.30 0.35 -4.72
N ALA A 114 -6.80 -0.61 -5.51
CA ALA A 114 -7.60 -1.33 -6.50
C ALA A 114 -8.83 -2.00 -5.86
N LEU A 115 -8.66 -2.59 -4.67
CA LEU A 115 -9.73 -3.31 -3.98
C LEU A 115 -10.73 -2.37 -3.28
N SER A 116 -10.27 -1.25 -2.72
CA SER A 116 -11.15 -0.25 -2.06
C SER A 116 -11.97 0.58 -3.05
N ALA A 117 -11.45 0.81 -4.26
CA ALA A 117 -12.15 1.54 -5.31
C ALA A 117 -13.30 0.75 -5.96
N GLY A 118 -13.53 -0.51 -5.55
CA GLY A 118 -14.51 -1.39 -6.20
C GLY A 118 -14.11 -1.73 -7.63
N ALA A 119 -12.81 -1.69 -7.95
CA ALA A 119 -12.31 -1.98 -9.29
C ALA A 119 -12.81 -3.37 -9.72
N SER A 120 -13.50 -3.38 -10.84
CA SER A 120 -14.08 -4.59 -11.41
C SER A 120 -12.97 -5.59 -11.76
N HIS A 121 -13.29 -6.88 -11.79
CA HIS A 121 -12.33 -7.94 -12.15
C HIS A 121 -11.64 -7.65 -13.51
N ASP A 122 -12.29 -6.90 -14.40
CA ASP A 122 -11.75 -6.50 -15.70
C ASP A 122 -10.73 -5.35 -15.61
N GLU A 123 -10.90 -4.39 -14.70
CA GLU A 123 -9.89 -3.35 -14.44
C GLU A 123 -8.64 -3.92 -13.76
N THR A 124 -8.80 -4.92 -12.89
CA THR A 124 -7.65 -5.59 -12.28
C THR A 124 -6.82 -6.39 -13.31
N ARG A 125 -7.47 -6.96 -14.34
CA ARG A 125 -6.77 -7.63 -15.46
C ARG A 125 -6.12 -6.67 -16.45
N ALA A 126 -6.56 -5.42 -16.51
CA ALA A 126 -5.94 -4.40 -17.36
C ALA A 126 -4.66 -3.80 -16.74
N LEU A 127 -4.45 -4.03 -15.44
CA LEU A 127 -3.25 -3.69 -14.68
C LEU A 127 -2.26 -4.86 -14.56
N MET A 128 -2.66 -6.07 -14.97
CA MET A 128 -1.84 -7.30 -15.10
C MET A 128 -1.29 -7.43 -16.52
#